data_AF-L8FLY0-F1
#
_entry.id   AF-L8FLY0-F1
#
_cell.length_a   1.000
_cell.length_b   1.000
_cell.length_c   1.000
_cell.angle_alpha   90.00
_cell.angle_beta   90.00
_cell.angle_gamma   90.00
#
_symmetry.space_group_name_H-M   'P 1'
#
loop_
_entity.id
_entity.type
_entity.pdbx_description
1 polymer ?
#
loop_
_entity_poly.entity_id
_entity_poly.type
_entity_poly.pdbx_seq_one_letter_code
_entity_poly.pdbx_strand_id
1 'polypeptide(L)'
;MADQDAQNGEEVTRSGGQVQVHFVTEEKEFELEESKRVLLVPTDIRRYNLSQILNSPAMLDLPTPTPFDILINGTFLRTTLAEYLVSAGLSAETTLTLQFLRSSIPPTFTAAFEHDDWVAAVDVLSATSPHSSAYEKDPRILSGSYDGLLRMWSPSGTVIATSPGASNGGHTSCIKAAKFLSPTTLASAGLDRTVRIWSYADATGPDAQGKLTPTLALYGHTLPIDSLAAHTPSNRLLSASADGSIGLWTPNKSAPAAPAALLPGSAPSAKRRKMNAAVDVLARGATSMMAVHTAPATGVVFHPDDATAAYSTSLDHTLKTLDLATGNVVDTRATGHALLCLTTLAPGGRGHVVAVGSAARHITLIDPRAGGVVMTLRGNKNKIASLARDPSSAFGLVSGAHDGTVRVWDVRSSRDGNLDEGGRVGEAVFVVGRDGAGKSKVGGEGEKVFGVVWDQTVGIVSAGEDRRVQINAPAKLEKS
;
A
#
# COMPACT_ATOMS: atom_id res chain seq x y z
N MET A 1 42.69 13.37 65.57
CA MET A 1 41.86 14.60 65.60
C MET A 1 42.29 15.41 64.39
N ALA A 2 41.65 15.38 63.23
CA ALA A 2 40.36 14.85 62.84
C ALA A 2 40.51 14.25 61.42
N ASP A 3 39.74 13.19 61.17
CA ASP A 3 39.54 12.56 59.87
C ASP A 3 38.04 12.26 59.84
N GLN A 4 37.29 13.02 59.04
CA GLN A 4 35.86 12.86 58.69
C GLN A 4 35.35 14.21 58.16
N ASP A 5 35.19 14.32 56.84
CA ASP A 5 34.08 15.04 56.18
C ASP A 5 34.43 15.27 54.69
N ALA A 6 34.23 14.24 53.85
CA ALA A 6 34.03 14.41 52.40
C ALA A 6 33.58 13.09 51.73
N GLN A 7 32.53 12.44 52.24
CA GLN A 7 31.79 11.42 51.49
C GLN A 7 30.30 11.50 51.82
N ASN A 8 29.62 12.55 51.33
CA ASN A 8 28.18 12.48 51.10
C ASN A 8 27.97 12.07 49.66
N GLY A 9 27.86 10.76 49.44
CA GLY A 9 27.28 10.22 48.23
C GLY A 9 25.81 10.64 48.14
N GLU A 10 25.43 11.24 47.02
CA GLU A 10 24.04 11.19 46.57
C GLU A 10 23.73 9.73 46.20
N GLU A 11 23.38 8.93 47.20
CA GLU A 11 22.53 7.76 46.99
C GLU A 11 21.15 8.26 46.58
N VAL A 12 20.97 8.51 45.28
CA VAL A 12 19.64 8.48 44.69
C VAL A 12 19.16 7.04 44.82
N THR A 13 18.34 6.79 45.82
CA THR A 13 17.67 5.53 46.07
C THR A 13 16.89 5.11 44.81
N ARG A 14 17.46 4.21 44.00
CA ARG A 14 16.71 3.42 43.02
C ARG A 14 15.86 2.42 43.79
N SER A 15 14.72 2.86 44.33
CA SER A 15 13.67 1.93 44.70
C SER A 15 13.12 1.35 43.40
N GLY A 16 13.59 0.16 43.02
CA GLY A 16 13.13 -0.57 41.84
C GLY A 16 11.67 -0.95 42.03
N GLY A 17 10.76 -0.07 41.60
CA GLY A 17 9.33 -0.35 41.57
C GLY A 17 9.07 -1.60 40.72
N GLN A 18 8.07 -2.39 41.12
CA GLN A 18 7.60 -3.51 40.34
C GLN A 18 6.14 -3.29 39.95
N VAL A 19 5.74 -3.83 38.81
CA VAL A 19 4.37 -3.80 38.32
C VAL A 19 3.96 -5.21 37.91
N GLN A 20 2.72 -5.56 38.20
CA GLN A 20 2.16 -6.83 37.75
C GLN A 20 1.73 -6.71 36.28
N VAL A 21 2.13 -7.68 35.46
CA VAL A 21 1.80 -7.74 34.05
C VAL A 21 1.09 -9.04 33.71
N HIS A 22 0.15 -8.98 32.78
CA HIS A 22 -0.58 -10.11 32.23
C HIS A 22 -0.33 -10.20 30.72
N PHE A 23 0.43 -11.19 30.29
CA PHE A 23 0.77 -11.42 28.89
C PHE A 23 -0.37 -12.12 28.15
N VAL A 24 -0.75 -11.55 27.00
CA VAL A 24 -1.74 -12.10 26.07
C VAL A 24 -1.22 -12.03 24.64
N THR A 25 -1.67 -12.93 23.78
CA THR A 25 -1.36 -12.87 22.34
C THR A 25 -2.54 -13.37 21.52
N GLU A 26 -2.63 -12.90 20.28
CA GLU A 26 -3.56 -13.44 19.27
C GLU A 26 -2.86 -14.48 18.37
N GLU A 27 -1.53 -14.57 18.43
CA GLU A 27 -0.74 -15.51 17.65
C GLU A 27 -0.73 -16.87 18.37
N LYS A 28 -1.57 -17.81 17.92
CA LYS A 28 -1.75 -19.13 18.55
C LYS A 28 -0.45 -19.92 18.75
N GLU A 29 0.55 -19.71 17.89
CA GLU A 29 1.86 -20.34 17.99
C GLU A 29 2.68 -19.87 19.20
N PHE A 30 2.31 -18.75 19.82
CA PHE A 30 2.97 -18.19 21.00
C PHE A 30 2.08 -18.16 22.24
N GLU A 31 1.03 -18.97 22.28
CA GLU A 31 0.14 -19.02 23.43
C GLU A 31 0.87 -19.55 24.67
N LEU A 32 0.87 -18.76 25.75
CA LEU A 32 1.47 -19.12 27.03
C LEU A 32 0.53 -19.99 27.87
N GLU A 33 1.10 -20.91 28.65
CA GLU A 33 0.38 -21.59 29.73
C GLU A 33 -0.17 -20.58 30.74
N GLU A 34 -1.37 -20.82 31.29
CA GLU A 34 -2.06 -19.87 32.19
C GLU A 34 -1.19 -19.45 33.38
N SER A 35 -0.41 -20.38 33.94
CA SER A 35 0.51 -20.12 35.06
C SER A 35 1.65 -19.14 34.73
N LYS A 36 1.99 -18.98 33.45
CA LYS A 36 3.09 -18.13 32.97
C LYS A 36 2.61 -16.76 32.47
N ARG A 37 1.29 -16.55 32.35
CA ARG A 37 0.72 -15.30 31.81
C ARG A 37 0.88 -14.13 32.77
N VAL A 38 0.87 -14.38 34.08
CA VAL A 38 0.97 -13.32 35.10
C VAL A 38 2.38 -13.29 35.68
N LEU A 39 3.05 -12.16 35.56
CA LEU A 39 4.41 -11.95 36.06
C LEU A 39 4.55 -10.60 36.76
N LEU A 40 5.55 -10.49 37.63
CA LEU A 40 5.87 -9.27 38.32
C LEU A 40 7.22 -8.78 37.80
N VAL A 41 7.24 -7.61 37.16
CA VAL A 41 8.40 -7.10 36.42
C VAL A 41 8.83 -5.73 36.93
N PRO A 42 10.12 -5.38 36.84
CA PRO A 42 10.60 -4.03 37.16
C PRO A 42 9.92 -2.95 36.31
N THR A 43 9.61 -1.78 36.88
CA THR A 43 8.95 -0.69 36.14
C THR A 43 9.86 0.02 35.14
N ASP A 44 11.18 -0.06 35.29
CA ASP A 44 12.16 0.51 34.36
C ASP A 44 12.35 -0.34 33.08
N ILE A 45 11.66 -1.49 33.00
CA ILE A 45 11.73 -2.40 31.87
C ILE A 45 11.18 -1.75 30.60
N ARG A 46 11.86 -2.02 29.48
CA ARG A 46 11.45 -1.59 28.13
C ARG A 46 11.01 -2.79 27.29
N ARG A 47 10.42 -2.50 26.13
CA ARG A 47 10.05 -3.47 25.09
C ARG A 47 11.12 -4.54 24.82
N TYR A 48 12.40 -4.16 24.71
CA TYR A 48 13.50 -5.10 24.49
C TYR A 48 13.61 -6.17 25.59
N ASN A 49 13.57 -5.75 26.85
CA ASN A 49 13.70 -6.65 28.00
C ASN A 49 12.45 -7.54 28.17
N LEU A 50 11.25 -7.00 27.91
CA LEU A 50 10.01 -7.80 27.87
C LEU A 50 10.09 -8.88 26.79
N SER A 51 10.62 -8.54 25.61
CA SER A 51 10.90 -9.51 24.55
C SER A 51 11.93 -10.56 24.98
N GLN A 52 12.95 -10.21 25.77
CA GLN A 52 13.89 -11.19 26.32
C GLN A 52 13.22 -12.14 27.32
N ILE A 53 12.33 -11.64 28.17
CA ILE A 53 11.55 -12.48 29.09
C ILE A 53 10.74 -13.49 28.30
N LEU A 54 10.00 -13.06 27.27
CA LEU A 54 9.21 -13.96 26.42
C LEU A 54 10.07 -15.04 25.75
N ASN A 55 11.29 -14.70 25.33
CA ASN A 55 12.23 -15.66 24.72
C ASN A 55 12.98 -16.54 25.74
N SER A 56 12.74 -16.38 27.04
CA SER A 56 13.40 -17.23 28.03
C SER A 56 12.86 -18.67 27.98
N PRO A 57 13.68 -19.68 28.35
CA PRO A 57 13.22 -21.07 28.44
C PRO A 57 12.05 -21.27 29.42
N ALA A 58 11.87 -20.37 30.38
CA ALA A 58 10.76 -20.42 31.33
C ALA A 58 9.42 -19.96 30.73
N MET A 59 9.44 -19.25 29.59
CA MET A 59 8.28 -18.64 28.95
C MET A 59 7.87 -19.41 27.69
N LEU A 60 8.36 -19.00 26.51
CA LEU A 60 7.99 -19.60 25.22
C LEU A 60 8.91 -20.75 24.78
N ASP A 61 10.13 -20.82 25.32
CA ASP A 61 11.14 -21.84 24.96
C ASP A 61 11.30 -22.05 23.44
N LEU A 62 11.43 -20.94 22.71
CA LEU A 62 11.50 -20.97 21.25
C LEU A 62 12.87 -21.48 20.77
N PRO A 63 12.92 -22.29 19.70
CA PRO A 63 14.19 -22.78 19.14
C PRO A 63 15.07 -21.65 18.60
N THR A 64 14.45 -20.55 18.15
CA THR A 64 15.14 -19.33 17.74
C THR A 64 14.53 -18.11 18.43
N PRO A 65 15.35 -17.23 19.03
CA PRO A 65 14.85 -16.01 19.64
C PRO A 65 14.08 -15.15 18.63
N THR A 66 12.84 -14.84 18.95
CA THR A 66 11.94 -14.05 18.11
C THR A 66 11.71 -12.68 18.76
N PRO A 67 12.01 -11.56 18.08
CA PRO A 67 11.73 -10.23 18.63
C PRO A 67 10.22 -9.99 18.76
N PHE A 68 9.76 -9.53 19.93
CA PHE A 68 8.36 -9.20 20.19
C PHE A 68 8.14 -7.71 20.43
N ASP A 69 7.07 -7.17 19.85
CA ASP A 69 6.52 -5.87 20.21
C ASP A 69 5.38 -6.08 21.22
N ILE A 70 5.13 -5.04 22.03
CA ILE A 70 4.15 -5.06 23.11
C ILE A 70 3.14 -3.95 22.89
N LEU A 71 1.85 -4.26 22.89
CA LEU A 71 0.75 -3.31 22.96
C LEU A 71 0.19 -3.27 24.38
N ILE A 72 -0.12 -2.06 24.83
CA ILE A 72 -0.85 -1.79 26.07
C ILE A 72 -2.03 -0.88 25.71
N ASN A 73 -3.25 -1.35 25.98
CA ASN A 73 -4.49 -0.67 25.60
C ASN A 73 -4.53 -0.23 24.12
N GLY A 74 -4.01 -1.09 23.23
CA GLY A 74 -3.97 -0.81 21.80
C GLY A 74 -2.84 0.11 21.36
N THR A 75 -1.88 0.49 22.22
CA THR A 75 -0.73 1.34 21.82
C THR A 75 0.59 0.60 21.99
N PHE A 76 1.50 0.71 21.01
CA PHE A 76 2.83 0.12 21.15
C PHE A 76 3.62 0.77 22.29
N LEU A 77 4.24 -0.06 23.15
CA LEU A 77 5.16 0.39 24.17
C LEU A 77 6.46 0.90 23.53
N ARG A 78 6.66 2.22 23.55
CA ARG A 78 7.89 2.90 23.07
C ARG A 78 8.79 3.40 24.20
N THR A 79 8.31 3.35 25.43
CA THR A 79 8.94 3.88 26.65
C THR A 79 9.23 2.75 27.65
N THR A 80 9.66 3.09 28.85
CA THR A 80 9.60 2.20 30.01
C THR A 80 8.15 2.00 30.49
N LEU A 81 7.88 0.95 31.28
CA LEU A 81 6.56 0.79 31.93
C LEU A 81 6.27 1.91 32.93
N ALA A 82 7.28 2.43 33.63
CA ALA A 82 7.15 3.56 34.53
C ALA A 82 6.65 4.82 33.81
N GLU A 83 7.30 5.19 32.70
CA GLU A 83 6.88 6.33 31.87
C GLU A 83 5.47 6.11 31.28
N TYR A 84 5.14 4.88 30.89
CA TYR A 84 3.80 4.55 30.41
C TYR A 84 2.75 4.77 31.50
N LEU A 85 2.96 4.21 32.70
CA LEU A 85 2.05 4.36 33.85
C LEU A 85 1.81 5.84 34.19
N VAL A 86 2.88 6.63 34.25
CA VAL A 86 2.79 8.08 34.50
C VAL A 86 1.98 8.78 33.41
N SER A 87 2.28 8.52 32.13
CA SER A 87 1.56 9.15 31.01
C SER A 87 0.08 8.74 30.92
N ALA A 88 -0.25 7.53 31.36
CA ALA A 88 -1.61 7.02 31.41
C ALA A 88 -2.36 7.39 32.71
N GLY A 89 -1.70 8.03 33.67
CA GLY A 89 -2.29 8.35 34.98
C GLY A 89 -2.61 7.11 35.83
N LEU A 90 -1.85 6.02 35.66
CA LEU A 90 -2.05 4.74 36.34
C LEU A 90 -1.07 4.55 37.51
N SER A 91 -1.52 3.88 38.57
CA SER A 91 -0.67 3.48 39.70
C SER A 91 0.18 2.25 39.35
N ALA A 92 1.36 2.10 39.97
CA ALA A 92 2.19 0.89 39.86
C ALA A 92 1.53 -0.38 40.43
N GLU A 93 0.48 -0.23 41.24
CA GLU A 93 -0.35 -1.35 41.74
C GLU A 93 -1.30 -1.92 40.67
N THR A 94 -1.44 -1.23 39.53
CA THR A 94 -2.33 -1.66 38.44
C THR A 94 -1.73 -2.85 37.70
N THR A 95 -2.53 -3.90 37.49
CA THR A 95 -2.14 -4.99 36.58
C THR A 95 -2.24 -4.54 35.12
N LEU A 96 -1.13 -4.51 34.40
CA LEU A 96 -1.11 -4.15 32.98
C LEU A 96 -1.31 -5.38 32.10
N THR A 97 -2.29 -5.33 31.19
CA THR A 97 -2.40 -6.37 30.14
C THR A 97 -1.48 -6.01 28.98
N LEU A 98 -0.49 -6.87 28.73
CA LEU A 98 0.51 -6.73 27.69
C LEU A 98 0.19 -7.68 26.54
N GLN A 99 -0.35 -7.15 25.46
CA GLN A 99 -0.53 -7.93 24.24
C GLN A 99 0.79 -7.99 23.48
N PHE A 100 1.36 -9.18 23.27
CA PHE A 100 2.60 -9.34 22.54
C PHE A 100 2.38 -10.01 21.17
N LEU A 101 3.21 -9.61 20.22
CA LEU A 101 3.17 -10.04 18.82
C LEU A 101 4.57 -9.99 18.22
N ARG A 102 4.79 -10.68 17.11
CA ARG A 102 6.07 -10.60 16.39
C ARG A 102 6.37 -9.15 15.98
N SER A 103 7.61 -8.72 16.21
CA SER A 103 8.07 -7.40 15.78
C SER A 103 8.17 -7.37 14.26
N SER A 104 7.63 -6.32 13.64
CA SER A 104 7.88 -6.05 12.23
C SER A 104 9.34 -5.61 12.02
N ILE A 105 10.03 -6.21 11.06
CA ILE A 105 11.41 -5.83 10.73
C ILE A 105 11.38 -4.51 9.94
N PRO A 106 12.20 -3.50 10.30
CA PRO A 106 12.24 -2.24 9.56
C PRO A 106 12.61 -2.46 8.08
N PRO A 107 11.81 -1.96 7.13
CA PRO A 107 12.16 -2.04 5.72
C PRO A 107 13.29 -1.04 5.40
N THR A 108 14.45 -1.56 5.04
CA THR A 108 15.64 -0.77 4.70
C THR A 108 15.82 -0.66 3.20
N PHE A 109 16.46 0.42 2.74
CA PHE A 109 16.79 0.60 1.32
C PHE A 109 17.59 -0.59 0.79
N THR A 110 17.20 -1.08 -0.38
CA THR A 110 17.85 -2.21 -1.06
C THR A 110 18.36 -1.83 -2.44
N ALA A 111 17.52 -1.18 -3.25
CA ALA A 111 17.87 -0.81 -4.62
C ALA A 111 17.01 0.34 -5.15
N ALA A 112 17.49 1.02 -6.19
CA ALA A 112 16.73 2.01 -6.96
C ALA A 112 16.94 1.78 -8.47
N PHE A 113 15.85 1.79 -9.24
CA PHE A 113 15.87 1.61 -10.69
C PHE A 113 15.57 2.94 -11.39
N GLU A 114 16.54 3.44 -12.14
CA GLU A 114 16.51 4.75 -12.77
C GLU A 114 15.60 4.79 -14.00
N HIS A 115 14.88 5.89 -14.18
CA HIS A 115 14.07 6.20 -15.35
C HIS A 115 14.45 7.59 -15.89
N ASP A 116 14.14 7.82 -17.16
CA ASP A 116 14.36 9.12 -17.79
C ASP A 116 13.32 10.17 -17.37
N ASP A 117 12.14 9.71 -16.91
CA ASP A 117 11.00 10.55 -16.51
C ASP A 117 10.30 9.97 -15.26
N TRP A 118 9.32 10.72 -14.74
CA TRP A 118 8.58 10.36 -13.54
C TRP A 118 7.89 9.00 -13.66
N VAL A 119 7.86 8.26 -12.56
CA VAL A 119 7.24 6.93 -12.52
C VAL A 119 5.93 6.99 -11.75
N ALA A 120 4.82 6.78 -12.46
CA ALA A 120 3.48 6.93 -11.90
C ALA A 120 2.98 5.68 -11.17
N ALA A 121 3.31 4.50 -11.71
CA ALA A 121 2.74 3.24 -11.28
C ALA A 121 3.80 2.17 -11.13
N VAL A 122 3.62 1.32 -10.13
CA VAL A 122 4.40 0.10 -9.92
C VAL A 122 3.48 -1.08 -9.62
N ASP A 123 3.94 -2.27 -10.00
CA ASP A 123 3.33 -3.53 -9.61
C ASP A 123 4.39 -4.65 -9.58
N VAL A 124 4.10 -5.74 -8.87
CA VAL A 124 5.03 -6.85 -8.72
C VAL A 124 4.37 -8.16 -9.12
N LEU A 125 5.09 -8.94 -9.93
CA LEU A 125 4.81 -10.35 -10.18
C LEU A 125 5.84 -11.19 -9.43
N SER A 126 5.37 -11.93 -8.43
CA SER A 126 6.17 -12.87 -7.64
C SER A 126 5.36 -14.16 -7.46
N ALA A 127 5.96 -15.22 -6.92
CA ALA A 127 5.22 -16.45 -6.57
C ALA A 127 4.08 -16.19 -5.55
N THR A 128 4.21 -15.16 -4.73
CA THR A 128 3.23 -14.79 -3.69
C THR A 128 2.24 -13.69 -4.12
N SER A 129 2.48 -13.06 -5.28
CA SER A 129 1.58 -12.04 -5.81
C SER A 129 0.21 -12.63 -6.19
N PRO A 130 -0.90 -11.86 -6.14
CA PRO A 130 -2.25 -12.36 -6.45
C PRO A 130 -2.44 -12.90 -7.88
N HIS A 131 -1.48 -12.63 -8.76
CA HIS A 131 -1.53 -12.92 -10.20
C HIS A 131 -0.52 -14.00 -10.61
N SER A 132 -0.02 -14.76 -9.63
CA SER A 132 1.12 -15.66 -9.74
C SER A 132 0.80 -17.07 -10.25
N SER A 133 -0.41 -17.38 -10.71
CA SER A 133 -0.79 -18.78 -11.03
C SER A 133 0.25 -19.43 -11.95
N ALA A 134 1.00 -20.41 -11.41
CA ALA A 134 2.13 -21.11 -12.04
C ALA A 134 3.39 -20.26 -12.32
N TYR A 135 3.66 -19.21 -11.55
CA TYR A 135 4.88 -18.40 -11.64
C TYR A 135 5.98 -18.89 -10.70
N GLU A 136 6.93 -19.63 -11.25
CA GLU A 136 8.07 -20.22 -10.52
C GLU A 136 9.42 -19.56 -10.86
N LYS A 137 9.39 -18.36 -11.47
CA LYS A 137 10.60 -17.62 -11.84
C LYS A 137 10.92 -16.50 -10.86
N ASP A 138 12.09 -15.89 -11.03
CA ASP A 138 12.47 -14.67 -10.31
C ASP A 138 11.39 -13.58 -10.45
N PRO A 139 11.13 -12.80 -9.39
CA PRO A 139 10.10 -11.78 -9.43
C PRO A 139 10.35 -10.76 -10.55
N ARG A 140 9.27 -10.18 -11.06
CA ARG A 140 9.31 -9.09 -12.04
C ARG A 140 8.66 -7.87 -11.43
N ILE A 141 9.27 -6.71 -11.69
CA ILE A 141 8.73 -5.42 -11.26
C ILE A 141 8.28 -4.70 -12.52
N LEU A 142 7.03 -4.26 -12.53
CA LEU A 142 6.45 -3.45 -13.59
C LEU A 142 6.49 -1.98 -13.18
N SER A 143 6.89 -1.11 -14.09
CA SER A 143 6.75 0.33 -13.93
C SER A 143 6.02 0.97 -15.11
N GLY A 144 5.18 1.96 -14.82
CA GLY A 144 4.53 2.83 -15.81
C GLY A 144 4.98 4.27 -15.63
N SER A 145 5.52 4.86 -16.70
CA SER A 145 6.19 6.16 -16.66
C SER A 145 5.38 7.26 -17.35
N TYR A 146 5.66 8.51 -16.97
CA TYR A 146 5.14 9.71 -17.62
C TYR A 146 5.65 9.87 -19.06
N ASP A 147 6.73 9.19 -19.44
CA ASP A 147 7.19 9.11 -20.83
C ASP A 147 6.26 8.30 -21.76
N GLY A 148 5.23 7.65 -21.21
CA GLY A 148 4.26 6.85 -21.96
C GLY A 148 4.68 5.38 -22.17
N LEU A 149 5.74 4.90 -21.50
CA LEU A 149 6.26 3.55 -21.64
C LEU A 149 6.07 2.73 -20.35
N LEU A 150 5.75 1.45 -20.54
CA LEU A 150 5.90 0.42 -19.53
C LEU A 150 7.31 -0.16 -19.59
N ARG A 151 7.89 -0.46 -18.42
CA ARG A 151 9.14 -1.21 -18.31
C ARG A 151 8.96 -2.38 -17.36
N MET A 152 9.53 -3.51 -17.75
CA MET A 152 9.60 -4.74 -16.97
C MET A 152 11.03 -4.89 -16.45
N TRP A 153 11.20 -5.10 -15.16
CA TRP A 153 12.50 -5.14 -14.50
C TRP A 153 12.76 -6.50 -13.86
N SER A 154 14.02 -6.92 -13.88
CA SER A 154 14.52 -7.97 -13.00
C SER A 154 14.67 -7.44 -11.57
N PRO A 155 14.80 -8.32 -10.56
CA PRO A 155 15.09 -7.90 -9.19
C PRO A 155 16.46 -7.21 -9.05
N SER A 156 17.37 -7.46 -9.99
CA SER A 156 18.70 -6.82 -10.05
C SER A 156 18.68 -5.42 -10.67
N GLY A 157 17.51 -4.91 -11.11
CA GLY A 157 17.38 -3.58 -11.72
C GLY A 157 17.71 -3.53 -13.21
N THR A 158 17.73 -4.67 -13.90
CA THR A 158 17.92 -4.72 -15.35
C THR A 158 16.57 -4.64 -16.05
N VAL A 159 16.46 -3.80 -17.08
CA VAL A 159 15.26 -3.77 -17.93
C VAL A 159 15.21 -5.02 -18.81
N ILE A 160 14.16 -5.83 -18.63
CA ILE A 160 13.91 -7.06 -19.38
C ILE A 160 13.08 -6.78 -20.63
N ALA A 161 12.12 -5.86 -20.54
CA ALA A 161 11.25 -5.48 -21.64
C ALA A 161 10.77 -4.03 -21.50
N THR A 162 10.56 -3.37 -22.64
CA THR A 162 9.96 -2.04 -22.72
C THR A 162 8.80 -2.07 -23.71
N SER A 163 7.68 -1.42 -23.39
CA SER A 163 6.55 -1.35 -24.32
C SER A 163 6.92 -0.58 -25.58
N PRO A 164 6.32 -0.89 -26.75
CA PRO A 164 6.43 -0.01 -27.91
C PRO A 164 5.89 1.40 -27.60
N GLY A 165 6.42 2.41 -28.29
CA GLY A 165 5.87 3.76 -28.25
C GLY A 165 4.59 3.91 -29.08
N ALA A 166 3.99 5.10 -29.03
CA ALA A 166 2.73 5.47 -29.68
C ALA A 166 2.60 5.03 -31.15
N SER A 167 3.66 5.18 -31.96
CA SER A 167 3.67 4.83 -33.38
C SER A 167 3.53 3.33 -33.64
N ASN A 168 3.82 2.49 -32.64
CA ASN A 168 3.81 1.03 -32.73
C ASN A 168 2.72 0.41 -31.84
N GLY A 169 1.60 1.13 -31.65
CA GLY A 169 0.48 0.66 -30.86
C GLY A 169 0.69 0.76 -29.35
N GLY A 170 1.67 1.55 -28.90
CA GLY A 170 1.84 1.90 -27.49
C GLY A 170 0.93 3.02 -27.00
N HIS A 171 1.06 3.39 -25.72
CA HIS A 171 0.39 4.57 -25.18
C HIS A 171 0.83 5.85 -25.92
N THR A 172 -0.10 6.79 -26.06
CA THR A 172 0.16 8.06 -26.77
C THR A 172 0.41 9.24 -25.82
N SER A 173 0.36 8.99 -24.51
CA SER A 173 0.58 9.95 -23.43
C SER A 173 1.02 9.22 -22.16
N CYS A 174 1.21 9.96 -21.07
CA CYS A 174 1.70 9.47 -19.79
C CYS A 174 0.85 8.29 -19.26
N ILE A 175 1.51 7.27 -18.73
CA ILE A 175 0.86 6.16 -18.03
C ILE A 175 0.62 6.58 -16.58
N LYS A 176 -0.57 6.28 -16.04
CA LYS A 176 -0.96 6.60 -14.67
C LYS A 176 -1.17 5.37 -13.79
N ALA A 177 -1.58 4.26 -14.38
CA ALA A 177 -1.80 2.99 -13.69
C ALA A 177 -1.32 1.82 -14.54
N ALA A 178 -0.73 0.81 -13.90
CA ALA A 178 -0.32 -0.44 -14.53
C ALA A 178 -0.44 -1.59 -13.52
N LYS A 179 -0.91 -2.76 -13.99
CA LYS A 179 -1.15 -3.96 -13.18
C LYS A 179 -0.86 -5.24 -13.98
N PHE A 180 -0.34 -6.27 -13.32
CA PHE A 180 -0.35 -7.63 -13.83
C PHE A 180 -1.76 -8.22 -13.78
N LEU A 181 -2.12 -9.00 -14.81
CA LEU A 181 -3.34 -9.82 -14.83
C LEU A 181 -2.99 -11.32 -14.78
N SER A 182 -1.80 -11.67 -15.23
CA SER A 182 -1.21 -12.99 -15.16
C SER A 182 0.29 -12.85 -15.43
N PRO A 183 1.08 -13.94 -15.37
CA PRO A 183 2.49 -13.88 -15.76
C PRO A 183 2.74 -13.45 -17.21
N THR A 184 1.72 -13.50 -18.07
CA THR A 184 1.84 -13.23 -19.51
C THR A 184 0.93 -12.10 -19.97
N THR A 185 0.14 -11.50 -19.08
CA THR A 185 -0.85 -10.47 -19.44
C THR A 185 -0.80 -9.30 -18.47
N LEU A 186 -0.81 -8.09 -19.01
CA LEU A 186 -0.74 -6.84 -18.25
C LEU A 186 -1.85 -5.89 -18.70
N ALA A 187 -2.22 -4.98 -17.82
CA ALA A 187 -3.07 -3.83 -18.14
C ALA A 187 -2.38 -2.52 -17.77
N SER A 188 -2.56 -1.48 -18.58
CA SER A 188 -2.14 -0.13 -18.25
C SER A 188 -3.14 0.91 -18.72
N ALA A 189 -3.17 2.05 -18.06
CA ALA A 189 -4.04 3.17 -18.40
C ALA A 189 -3.38 4.50 -18.08
N GLY A 190 -3.83 5.56 -18.73
CA GLY A 190 -3.22 6.88 -18.56
C GLY A 190 -3.98 8.04 -19.18
N LEU A 191 -3.23 9.09 -19.50
CA LEU A 191 -3.77 10.36 -19.99
C LEU A 191 -4.33 10.27 -21.43
N ASP A 192 -4.00 9.22 -22.16
CA ASP A 192 -4.58 8.94 -23.48
C ASP A 192 -6.01 8.38 -23.42
N ARG A 193 -6.53 8.19 -22.20
CA ARG A 193 -7.91 7.75 -21.91
C ARG A 193 -8.20 6.31 -22.31
N THR A 194 -7.15 5.53 -22.59
CA THR A 194 -7.28 4.13 -22.97
C THR A 194 -6.84 3.22 -21.84
N VAL A 195 -7.51 2.07 -21.71
CA VAL A 195 -6.94 0.91 -21.03
C VAL A 195 -6.32 0.02 -22.11
N ARG A 196 -5.02 -0.25 -22.02
CA ARG A 196 -4.31 -1.14 -22.94
C ARG A 196 -4.03 -2.48 -22.29
N ILE A 197 -4.29 -3.54 -23.04
CA ILE A 197 -3.93 -4.91 -22.64
C ILE A 197 -2.70 -5.33 -23.42
N TRP A 198 -1.77 -5.98 -22.72
CA TRP A 198 -0.49 -6.40 -23.27
C TRP A 198 -0.29 -7.88 -23.06
N SER A 199 0.25 -8.54 -24.07
CA SER A 199 0.88 -9.85 -23.92
C SER A 199 2.35 -9.66 -23.60
N TYR A 200 2.83 -10.35 -22.58
CA TYR A 200 4.23 -10.45 -22.20
C TYR A 200 4.75 -11.85 -22.54
N ALA A 201 5.80 -11.88 -23.38
CA ALA A 201 6.61 -13.06 -23.61
C ALA A 201 7.97 -12.84 -22.98
N ASP A 202 8.39 -13.76 -22.10
CA ASP A 202 9.72 -13.73 -21.51
C ASP A 202 10.78 -13.99 -22.57
N ALA A 203 12.01 -13.55 -22.30
CA ALA A 203 13.15 -13.85 -23.16
C ALA A 203 13.38 -15.37 -23.28
N THR A 204 13.47 -15.88 -24.50
CA THR A 204 13.88 -17.28 -24.77
C THR A 204 15.28 -17.29 -25.38
N GLY A 205 16.31 -17.38 -24.54
CA GLY A 205 17.71 -17.44 -24.94
C GLY A 205 18.59 -16.38 -24.27
N PRO A 206 19.93 -16.51 -24.34
CA PRO A 206 20.88 -15.66 -23.63
C PRO A 206 20.89 -14.19 -24.07
N ASP A 207 20.52 -13.89 -25.33
CA ASP A 207 20.52 -12.53 -25.90
C ASP A 207 19.12 -11.99 -26.23
N ALA A 208 18.05 -12.72 -25.87
CA ALA A 208 16.69 -12.29 -26.13
C ALA A 208 16.23 -11.30 -25.04
N GLN A 209 15.52 -10.24 -25.43
CA GLN A 209 14.76 -9.41 -24.49
C GLN A 209 13.32 -9.92 -24.40
N GLY A 210 12.70 -9.73 -23.25
CA GLY A 210 11.26 -9.93 -23.11
C GLY A 210 10.51 -8.97 -24.05
N LYS A 211 9.34 -9.39 -24.52
CA LYS A 211 8.56 -8.62 -25.49
C LYS A 211 7.19 -8.29 -24.93
N LEU A 212 6.86 -7.00 -24.92
CA LEU A 212 5.53 -6.47 -24.65
C LEU A 212 4.82 -6.17 -25.98
N THR A 213 3.70 -6.85 -26.22
CA THR A 213 2.90 -6.67 -27.44
C THR A 213 1.50 -6.18 -27.07
N PRO A 214 1.05 -5.01 -27.56
CA PRO A 214 -0.31 -4.54 -27.31
C PRO A 214 -1.31 -5.46 -28.02
N THR A 215 -2.30 -5.97 -27.29
CA THR A 215 -3.33 -6.88 -27.82
C THR A 215 -4.69 -6.21 -27.97
N LEU A 216 -5.02 -5.27 -27.08
CA LEU A 216 -6.26 -4.51 -27.08
C LEU A 216 -6.04 -3.05 -26.70
N ALA A 217 -6.82 -2.17 -27.31
CA ALA A 217 -7.02 -0.80 -26.87
C ALA A 217 -8.49 -0.62 -26.49
N LEU A 218 -8.76 -0.42 -25.20
CA LEU A 218 -10.11 -0.28 -24.67
C LEU A 218 -10.48 1.19 -24.52
N TYR A 219 -11.63 1.57 -25.08
CA TYR A 219 -12.16 2.93 -25.12
C TYR A 219 -13.48 3.02 -24.37
N GLY A 220 -13.66 4.10 -23.60
CA GLY A 220 -14.91 4.36 -22.87
C GLY A 220 -14.86 5.68 -22.12
N HIS A 221 -13.75 5.95 -21.43
CA HIS A 221 -13.54 7.21 -20.74
C HIS A 221 -13.37 8.39 -21.68
N THR A 222 -13.80 9.55 -21.22
CA THR A 222 -13.74 10.83 -21.95
C THR A 222 -12.60 11.74 -21.48
N LEU A 223 -12.07 11.47 -20.28
CA LEU A 223 -10.94 12.15 -19.65
C LEU A 223 -9.89 11.12 -19.16
N PRO A 224 -8.71 11.57 -18.69
CA PRO A 224 -7.65 10.68 -18.21
C PRO A 224 -8.09 9.62 -17.22
N ILE A 225 -7.42 8.46 -17.25
CA ILE A 225 -7.64 7.36 -16.31
C ILE A 225 -6.52 7.39 -15.27
N ASP A 226 -6.89 7.48 -13.99
CA ASP A 226 -5.95 7.67 -12.89
C ASP A 226 -5.64 6.38 -12.12
N SER A 227 -6.58 5.43 -12.08
CA SER A 227 -6.44 4.18 -11.31
C SER A 227 -6.96 2.97 -12.08
N LEU A 228 -6.34 1.81 -11.82
CA LEU A 228 -6.78 0.49 -12.29
C LEU A 228 -6.80 -0.52 -11.14
N ALA A 229 -7.82 -1.38 -11.13
CA ALA A 229 -7.86 -2.58 -10.30
C ALA A 229 -8.15 -3.81 -11.15
N ALA A 230 -7.48 -4.92 -10.84
CA ALA A 230 -7.65 -6.19 -11.51
C ALA A 230 -8.28 -7.21 -10.57
N HIS A 231 -9.24 -7.97 -11.07
CA HIS A 231 -9.74 -9.19 -10.43
C HIS A 231 -9.46 -10.37 -11.36
N THR A 232 -8.32 -11.02 -11.11
CA THR A 232 -7.79 -12.06 -12.00
C THR A 232 -8.60 -13.35 -12.04
N PRO A 233 -9.22 -13.85 -10.93
CA PRO A 233 -10.03 -15.05 -11.01
C PRO A 233 -11.22 -14.92 -11.98
N SER A 234 -11.82 -13.73 -12.06
CA SER A 234 -12.93 -13.47 -13.00
C SER A 234 -12.49 -12.82 -14.31
N ASN A 235 -11.19 -12.60 -14.52
CA ASN A 235 -10.64 -11.86 -15.65
C ASN A 235 -11.37 -10.53 -15.94
N ARG A 236 -11.48 -9.66 -14.92
CA ARG A 236 -12.12 -8.34 -15.05
C ARG A 236 -11.20 -7.22 -14.56
N LEU A 237 -11.41 -6.03 -15.11
CA LEU A 237 -10.73 -4.80 -14.72
C LEU A 237 -11.74 -3.74 -14.30
N LEU A 238 -11.32 -2.88 -13.40
CA LEU A 238 -11.96 -1.61 -13.10
C LEU A 238 -11.01 -0.46 -13.36
N SER A 239 -11.55 0.68 -13.79
CA SER A 239 -10.82 1.94 -13.93
C SER A 239 -11.57 3.08 -13.25
N ALA A 240 -10.82 4.04 -12.72
CA ALA A 240 -11.36 5.31 -12.25
C ALA A 240 -10.75 6.45 -13.06
N SER A 241 -11.58 7.41 -13.49
CA SER A 241 -11.17 8.48 -14.40
C SER A 241 -11.55 9.86 -13.90
N ALA A 242 -10.80 10.84 -14.37
CA ALA A 242 -11.09 12.26 -14.20
C ALA A 242 -12.45 12.70 -14.74
N ASP A 243 -13.13 11.89 -15.57
CA ASP A 243 -14.52 12.14 -15.99
C ASP A 243 -15.57 11.79 -14.91
N GLY A 244 -15.15 11.34 -13.73
CA GLY A 244 -16.03 10.98 -12.62
C GLY A 244 -16.70 9.62 -12.79
N SER A 245 -16.37 8.86 -13.84
CA SER A 245 -16.91 7.54 -14.07
C SER A 245 -15.98 6.41 -13.64
N ILE A 246 -16.58 5.26 -13.34
CA ILE A 246 -15.92 3.99 -13.12
C ILE A 246 -16.20 3.08 -14.31
N GLY A 247 -15.15 2.58 -14.97
CA GLY A 247 -15.26 1.66 -16.10
C GLY A 247 -15.10 0.22 -15.65
N LEU A 248 -15.96 -0.69 -16.13
CA LEU A 248 -15.83 -2.14 -16.00
C LEU A 248 -15.41 -2.74 -17.34
N TRP A 249 -14.36 -3.55 -17.34
CA TRP A 249 -13.78 -4.06 -18.58
C TRP A 249 -13.54 -5.57 -18.55
N THR A 250 -13.64 -6.15 -19.75
CA THR A 250 -13.19 -7.51 -20.05
C THR A 250 -11.89 -7.41 -20.86
N PRO A 251 -10.73 -7.86 -20.34
CA PRO A 251 -9.42 -7.66 -20.97
C PRO A 251 -9.12 -8.72 -22.05
N ASN A 252 -10.11 -9.04 -22.89
CA ASN A 252 -9.96 -10.00 -23.97
C ASN A 252 -10.83 -9.62 -25.19
N LYS A 253 -10.73 -10.39 -26.28
CA LYS A 253 -11.37 -10.07 -27.57
C LYS A 253 -12.91 -10.06 -27.52
N SER A 254 -13.53 -10.66 -26.49
CA SER A 254 -14.98 -10.68 -26.29
C SER A 254 -15.53 -9.39 -25.70
N ALA A 255 -14.67 -8.40 -25.40
CA ALA A 255 -15.12 -7.07 -24.99
C ALA A 255 -16.06 -6.45 -26.06
N PRO A 256 -16.97 -5.54 -25.66
CA PRO A 256 -17.87 -4.86 -26.60
C PRO A 256 -17.16 -4.07 -27.69
N ALA A 257 -17.89 -3.64 -28.72
CA ALA A 257 -17.36 -2.73 -29.72
C ALA A 257 -17.01 -1.37 -29.09
N ALA A 258 -15.90 -0.77 -29.54
CA ALA A 258 -15.50 0.56 -29.07
C ALA A 258 -16.50 1.63 -29.54
N PRO A 259 -16.82 2.64 -28.72
CA PRO A 259 -17.61 3.79 -29.16
C PRO A 259 -16.88 4.54 -30.30
N ALA A 260 -17.53 4.65 -31.46
CA ALA A 260 -16.92 5.23 -32.66
C ALA A 260 -16.41 6.67 -32.44
N ALA A 261 -17.10 7.46 -31.61
CA ALA A 261 -16.73 8.83 -31.28
C ALA A 261 -15.43 8.97 -30.44
N LEU A 262 -14.95 7.88 -29.85
CA LEU A 262 -13.72 7.87 -29.05
C LEU A 262 -12.51 7.32 -29.82
N LEU A 263 -12.73 6.75 -31.01
CA LEU A 263 -11.66 6.17 -31.81
C LEU A 263 -10.78 7.26 -32.44
N PRO A 264 -9.48 7.00 -32.65
CA PRO A 264 -8.59 7.89 -33.38
C PRO A 264 -9.16 8.23 -34.77
N GLY A 265 -9.24 9.53 -35.09
CA GLY A 265 -9.74 10.01 -36.40
C GLY A 265 -11.24 10.27 -36.49
N SER A 266 -12.00 10.12 -35.40
CA SER A 266 -13.44 10.42 -35.31
C SER A 266 -13.78 11.92 -35.20
N ALA A 267 -12.81 12.78 -34.89
CA ALA A 267 -13.00 14.22 -34.79
C ALA A 267 -12.97 14.90 -36.19
N PRO A 268 -13.91 15.81 -36.50
CA PRO A 268 -13.83 16.64 -37.69
C PRO A 268 -12.84 17.78 -37.44
N SER A 269 -11.56 17.64 -37.80
CA SER A 269 -10.68 18.81 -37.91
C SER A 269 -9.65 18.74 -39.04
N ALA A 270 -9.55 19.87 -39.72
CA ALA A 270 -8.72 20.14 -40.88
C ALA A 270 -7.25 20.30 -40.47
N LYS A 271 -6.50 19.20 -40.51
CA LYS A 271 -5.07 19.10 -40.88
C LYS A 271 -4.63 17.67 -40.61
N ARG A 272 -4.92 16.78 -41.57
CA ARG A 272 -4.39 15.41 -41.59
C ARG A 272 -2.86 15.46 -41.71
N ARG A 273 -2.15 15.40 -40.59
CA ARG A 273 -0.74 15.00 -40.62
C ARG A 273 -0.73 13.48 -40.86
N LYS A 274 -0.19 13.05 -42.00
CA LYS A 274 -0.09 11.64 -42.40
C LYS A 274 0.83 10.93 -41.40
N MET A 275 0.27 10.39 -40.32
CA MET A 275 0.98 9.46 -39.47
C MET A 275 1.12 8.14 -40.25
N ASN A 276 2.30 7.54 -40.21
CA ASN A 276 2.55 6.20 -40.78
C ASN A 276 1.49 5.22 -40.25
N ALA A 277 1.18 4.20 -41.05
CA ALA A 277 0.17 3.18 -40.73
C ALA A 277 0.39 2.67 -39.29
N ALA A 278 -0.47 3.12 -38.37
CA ALA A 278 -0.42 2.68 -36.99
C ALA A 278 -0.64 1.16 -36.98
N VAL A 279 0.12 0.45 -36.16
CA VAL A 279 -0.18 -0.95 -35.85
C VAL A 279 -1.63 -1.01 -35.39
N ASP A 280 -2.46 -1.79 -36.10
CA ASP A 280 -3.89 -1.90 -35.83
C ASP A 280 -4.11 -2.77 -34.58
N VAL A 281 -4.02 -2.14 -33.41
CA VAL A 281 -4.36 -2.76 -32.14
C VAL A 281 -5.88 -2.82 -32.04
N LEU A 282 -6.41 -4.03 -31.83
CA LEU A 282 -7.85 -4.27 -31.80
C LEU A 282 -8.56 -3.34 -30.78
N ALA A 283 -9.39 -2.43 -31.29
CA ALA A 283 -10.16 -1.51 -30.47
C ALA A 283 -11.45 -2.16 -29.94
N ARG A 284 -11.69 -2.00 -28.65
CA ARG A 284 -12.88 -2.50 -27.94
C ARG A 284 -13.41 -1.48 -26.93
N GLY A 285 -14.62 -1.69 -26.46
CA GLY A 285 -15.34 -0.84 -25.52
C GLY A 285 -15.30 -1.37 -24.10
N ALA A 286 -15.74 -0.54 -23.14
CA ALA A 286 -16.06 -0.98 -21.79
C ALA A 286 -17.28 -1.91 -21.78
N THR A 287 -17.32 -2.84 -20.83
CA THR A 287 -18.50 -3.67 -20.53
C THR A 287 -19.59 -2.83 -19.87
N SER A 288 -19.21 -1.91 -18.99
CA SER A 288 -20.10 -0.92 -18.37
C SER A 288 -19.32 0.35 -18.05
N MET A 289 -19.99 1.50 -18.17
CA MET A 289 -19.46 2.81 -17.77
C MET A 289 -20.43 3.42 -16.75
N MET A 290 -19.97 3.57 -15.51
CA MET A 290 -20.77 4.01 -14.38
C MET A 290 -20.40 5.44 -14.02
N ALA A 291 -21.18 6.43 -14.46
CA ALA A 291 -20.99 7.84 -14.10
C ALA A 291 -21.55 8.11 -12.68
N VAL A 292 -20.74 7.85 -11.66
CA VAL A 292 -21.19 7.79 -10.27
C VAL A 292 -20.69 8.94 -9.40
N HIS A 293 -19.64 9.64 -9.82
CA HIS A 293 -19.06 10.78 -9.11
C HIS A 293 -19.34 12.11 -9.80
N THR A 294 -19.36 13.18 -9.00
CA THR A 294 -19.57 14.55 -9.48
C THR A 294 -18.27 15.33 -9.70
N ALA A 295 -17.14 14.71 -9.36
CA ALA A 295 -15.78 15.20 -9.57
C ALA A 295 -14.88 14.01 -9.96
N PRO A 296 -13.60 14.24 -10.38
CA PRO A 296 -12.67 13.18 -10.77
C PRO A 296 -12.68 11.97 -9.84
N ALA A 297 -12.91 10.78 -10.39
CA ALA A 297 -12.78 9.52 -9.67
C ALA A 297 -11.30 9.15 -9.61
N THR A 298 -10.78 8.98 -8.40
CA THR A 298 -9.34 8.88 -8.14
C THR A 298 -8.87 7.47 -7.83
N GLY A 299 -9.78 6.60 -7.37
CA GLY A 299 -9.43 5.25 -6.98
C GLY A 299 -10.60 4.29 -7.17
N VAL A 300 -10.28 3.04 -7.47
CA VAL A 300 -11.25 1.94 -7.51
C VAL A 300 -10.58 0.64 -7.09
N VAL A 301 -11.28 -0.21 -6.35
CA VAL A 301 -10.87 -1.56 -5.99
C VAL A 301 -12.06 -2.50 -6.00
N PHE A 302 -11.85 -3.76 -6.36
CA PHE A 302 -12.87 -4.80 -6.18
C PHE A 302 -13.11 -5.07 -4.70
N HIS A 303 -14.33 -5.48 -4.36
CA HIS A 303 -14.59 -6.07 -3.06
C HIS A 303 -13.80 -7.39 -2.96
N PRO A 304 -13.02 -7.63 -1.89
CA PRO A 304 -12.08 -8.74 -1.81
C PRO A 304 -12.74 -10.12 -1.85
N ASP A 305 -13.93 -10.26 -1.27
CA ASP A 305 -14.66 -11.54 -1.25
C ASP A 305 -15.81 -11.62 -2.26
N ASP A 306 -16.12 -10.51 -2.94
CA ASP A 306 -17.28 -10.41 -3.82
C ASP A 306 -16.89 -9.71 -5.11
N ALA A 307 -16.61 -10.51 -6.13
CA ALA A 307 -16.21 -9.98 -7.42
C ALA A 307 -17.32 -9.16 -8.12
N THR A 308 -18.57 -9.16 -7.63
CA THR A 308 -19.68 -8.35 -8.15
C THR A 308 -19.82 -6.99 -7.47
N ALA A 309 -19.04 -6.71 -6.43
CA ALA A 309 -19.02 -5.43 -5.75
C ALA A 309 -17.66 -4.71 -5.92
N ALA A 310 -17.68 -3.39 -5.81
CA ALA A 310 -16.48 -2.55 -5.84
C ALA A 310 -16.61 -1.35 -4.92
N TYR A 311 -15.46 -0.79 -4.56
CA TYR A 311 -15.36 0.48 -3.85
C TYR A 311 -14.67 1.51 -4.75
N SER A 312 -15.14 2.76 -4.71
CA SER A 312 -14.59 3.85 -5.51
C SER A 312 -14.45 5.14 -4.69
N THR A 313 -13.43 5.93 -4.97
CA THR A 313 -13.15 7.21 -4.31
C THR A 313 -13.02 8.34 -5.30
N SER A 314 -13.31 9.56 -4.85
CA SER A 314 -13.29 10.75 -5.69
C SER A 314 -12.90 12.02 -4.94
N LEU A 315 -12.53 13.03 -5.74
CA LEU A 315 -12.39 14.41 -5.31
C LEU A 315 -13.72 15.05 -4.87
N ASP A 316 -14.86 14.39 -5.06
CA ASP A 316 -16.17 14.82 -4.52
C ASP A 316 -16.36 14.46 -3.03
N HIS A 317 -15.30 13.98 -2.38
CA HIS A 317 -15.23 13.60 -0.97
C HIS A 317 -16.01 12.32 -0.63
N THR A 318 -16.42 11.53 -1.62
CA THR A 318 -17.22 10.32 -1.37
C THR A 318 -16.47 9.02 -1.62
N LEU A 319 -16.67 8.08 -0.72
CA LEU A 319 -16.45 6.65 -0.94
C LEU A 319 -17.78 6.03 -1.37
N LYS A 320 -17.82 5.36 -2.51
CA LYS A 320 -19.02 4.70 -3.02
C LYS A 320 -18.83 3.19 -3.12
N THR A 321 -19.83 2.45 -2.68
CA THR A 321 -19.95 1.01 -2.91
C THR A 321 -20.83 0.78 -4.14
N LEU A 322 -20.32 0.00 -5.09
CA LEU A 322 -20.94 -0.22 -6.39
C LEU A 322 -21.34 -1.69 -6.52
N ASP A 323 -22.53 -1.91 -7.09
CA ASP A 323 -22.92 -3.20 -7.65
C ASP A 323 -22.54 -3.22 -9.13
N LEU A 324 -21.58 -4.06 -9.49
CA LEU A 324 -21.03 -4.16 -10.84
C LEU A 324 -21.97 -4.89 -11.81
N ALA A 325 -22.95 -5.65 -11.32
CA ALA A 325 -23.93 -6.32 -12.16
C ALA A 325 -25.00 -5.35 -12.66
N THR A 326 -25.46 -4.44 -11.77
CA THR A 326 -26.48 -3.44 -12.13
C THR A 326 -25.90 -2.08 -12.54
N GLY A 327 -24.65 -1.81 -12.19
CA GLY A 327 -24.00 -0.51 -12.42
C GLY A 327 -24.44 0.59 -11.46
N ASN A 328 -25.14 0.22 -10.38
CA ASN A 328 -25.72 1.16 -9.43
C ASN A 328 -24.82 1.43 -8.22
N VAL A 329 -25.00 2.60 -7.62
CA VAL A 329 -24.41 2.93 -6.32
C VAL A 329 -25.28 2.36 -5.21
N VAL A 330 -24.72 1.45 -4.41
CA VAL A 330 -25.41 0.78 -3.29
C VAL A 330 -25.27 1.59 -2.00
N ASP A 331 -24.09 2.15 -1.74
CA ASP A 331 -23.82 2.98 -0.57
C ASP A 331 -22.95 4.19 -0.97
N THR A 332 -23.13 5.31 -0.27
CA THR A 332 -22.30 6.51 -0.41
C THR A 332 -21.92 7.02 0.98
N ARG A 333 -20.63 7.06 1.26
CA ARG A 333 -20.09 7.63 2.49
C ARG A 333 -19.34 8.92 2.16
N ALA A 334 -19.88 10.04 2.63
CA ALA A 334 -19.20 11.32 2.55
C ALA A 334 -18.13 11.44 3.63
N THR A 335 -16.97 11.97 3.27
CA THR A 335 -15.91 12.35 4.19
C THR A 335 -15.76 13.88 4.17
N GLY A 336 -14.96 14.42 5.09
CA GLY A 336 -14.70 15.87 5.15
C GLY A 336 -13.75 16.39 4.05
N HIS A 337 -13.15 15.52 3.26
CA HIS A 337 -12.01 15.88 2.40
C HIS A 337 -11.99 15.10 1.08
N ALA A 338 -11.37 15.68 0.05
CA ALA A 338 -11.11 15.00 -1.21
C ALA A 338 -10.29 13.71 -1.00
N LEU A 339 -10.76 12.64 -1.62
CA LEU A 339 -10.16 11.31 -1.54
C LEU A 339 -9.31 11.08 -2.79
N LEU A 340 -8.19 10.37 -2.64
CA LEU A 340 -7.18 10.23 -3.69
C LEU A 340 -6.85 8.79 -4.03
N CYS A 341 -6.99 7.86 -3.08
CA CYS A 341 -6.72 6.45 -3.29
C CYS A 341 -7.44 5.61 -2.23
N LEU A 342 -7.52 4.29 -2.44
CA LEU A 342 -8.07 3.36 -1.47
C LEU A 342 -7.44 1.98 -1.57
N THR A 343 -7.55 1.20 -0.50
CA THR A 343 -7.30 -0.23 -0.46
C THR A 343 -8.22 -0.90 0.57
N THR A 344 -8.25 -2.23 0.62
CA THR A 344 -9.08 -2.99 1.56
C THR A 344 -8.23 -3.81 2.53
N LEU A 345 -8.69 -3.90 3.78
CA LEU A 345 -8.09 -4.66 4.87
C LEU A 345 -9.14 -5.58 5.48
N ALA A 346 -8.71 -6.68 6.08
CA ALA A 346 -9.60 -7.66 6.72
C ALA A 346 -9.18 -7.96 8.18
N PRO A 347 -9.06 -6.94 9.05
CA PRO A 347 -8.51 -7.12 10.38
C PRO A 347 -9.39 -8.08 11.21
N GLY A 348 -8.76 -9.10 11.80
CA GLY A 348 -9.39 -10.02 12.76
C GLY A 348 -10.57 -10.86 12.24
N GLY A 349 -10.73 -10.99 10.92
CA GLY A 349 -11.81 -11.78 10.30
C GLY A 349 -13.23 -11.24 10.54
N ARG A 350 -13.38 -10.02 11.07
CA ARG A 350 -14.68 -9.41 11.44
C ARG A 350 -15.37 -8.65 10.31
N GLY A 351 -14.77 -8.63 9.13
CA GLY A 351 -15.26 -7.88 7.97
C GLY A 351 -14.17 -7.05 7.30
N HIS A 352 -14.48 -6.56 6.11
CA HIS A 352 -13.56 -5.72 5.36
C HIS A 352 -13.70 -4.27 5.76
N VAL A 353 -12.57 -3.63 6.01
CA VAL A 353 -12.45 -2.20 6.22
C VAL A 353 -11.79 -1.60 4.99
N VAL A 354 -12.30 -0.47 4.52
CA VAL A 354 -11.71 0.28 3.41
C VAL A 354 -10.81 1.37 3.97
N ALA A 355 -9.52 1.31 3.64
CA ALA A 355 -8.57 2.37 3.94
C ALA A 355 -8.58 3.38 2.79
N VAL A 356 -8.81 4.65 3.11
CA VAL A 356 -8.98 5.72 2.12
C VAL A 356 -7.95 6.82 2.36
N GLY A 357 -7.10 7.09 1.38
CA GLY A 357 -6.11 8.17 1.43
C GLY A 357 -6.73 9.51 1.00
N SER A 358 -6.48 10.57 1.78
CA SER A 358 -7.04 11.90 1.52
C SER A 358 -6.01 12.92 1.06
N ALA A 359 -6.51 14.00 0.43
CA ALA A 359 -5.77 15.22 0.20
C ALA A 359 -5.42 15.96 1.51
N ALA A 360 -6.10 15.64 2.61
CA ALA A 360 -5.90 16.21 3.94
C ALA A 360 -4.84 15.47 4.79
N ARG A 361 -3.95 14.71 4.11
CA ARG A 361 -2.72 14.11 4.69
C ARG A 361 -2.97 13.03 5.75
N HIS A 362 -4.16 12.46 5.79
CA HIS A 362 -4.48 11.33 6.66
C HIS A 362 -5.22 10.24 5.88
N ILE A 363 -5.14 9.02 6.41
CA ILE A 363 -5.89 7.87 5.89
C ILE A 363 -7.07 7.66 6.82
N THR A 364 -8.25 7.42 6.28
CA THR A 364 -9.44 7.09 7.06
C THR A 364 -9.80 5.63 6.83
N LEU A 365 -9.96 4.88 7.92
CA LEU A 365 -10.46 3.51 7.91
C LEU A 365 -11.98 3.53 8.07
N ILE A 366 -12.69 3.01 7.07
CA ILE A 366 -14.15 3.03 7.00
C ILE A 366 -14.64 1.59 6.89
N ASP A 367 -15.48 1.16 7.82
CA ASP A 367 -16.24 -0.08 7.66
C ASP A 367 -17.53 0.26 6.88
N PRO A 368 -17.71 -0.26 5.65
CA PRO A 368 -18.89 0.05 4.83
C PRO A 368 -20.19 -0.51 5.43
N ARG A 369 -20.11 -1.45 6.37
CA ARG A 369 -21.27 -2.00 7.09
C ARG A 369 -21.59 -1.20 8.35
N ALA A 370 -20.63 -0.43 8.85
CA ALA A 370 -20.79 0.40 10.03
C ALA A 370 -21.23 1.83 9.67
N GLY A 371 -21.76 2.55 10.66
CA GLY A 371 -22.26 3.91 10.47
C GLY A 371 -21.18 4.97 10.19
N GLY A 372 -19.90 4.71 10.45
CA GLY A 372 -18.89 5.77 10.45
C GLY A 372 -17.42 5.33 10.38
N VAL A 373 -16.54 6.29 10.67
CA VAL A 373 -15.08 6.12 10.67
C VAL A 373 -14.66 5.24 11.84
N VAL A 374 -13.86 4.22 11.56
CA VAL A 374 -13.30 3.31 12.56
C VAL A 374 -12.03 3.90 13.18
N MET A 375 -11.16 4.46 12.35
CA MET A 375 -9.85 4.98 12.76
C MET A 375 -9.31 5.98 11.73
N THR A 376 -8.48 6.91 12.16
CA THR A 376 -7.70 7.79 11.29
C THR A 376 -6.21 7.54 11.46
N LEU A 377 -5.47 7.33 10.38
CA LEU A 377 -4.01 7.18 10.40
C LEU A 377 -3.36 8.53 10.08
N ARG A 378 -2.56 9.05 11.02
CA ARG A 378 -1.96 10.38 10.95
C ARG A 378 -0.43 10.32 10.97
N GLY A 379 0.18 11.34 10.37
CA GLY A 379 1.65 11.48 10.30
C GLY A 379 2.17 11.93 8.93
N ASN A 380 1.36 11.81 7.85
CA ASN A 380 1.76 12.32 6.54
C ASN A 380 1.80 13.85 6.50
N LYS A 381 2.79 14.39 5.80
CA LYS A 381 3.00 15.84 5.65
C LYS A 381 2.46 16.38 4.33
N ASN A 382 1.98 15.51 3.44
CA ASN A 382 1.35 15.87 2.17
C ASN A 382 0.28 14.83 1.76
N LYS A 383 -0.35 15.06 0.60
CA LYS A 383 -1.37 14.21 -0.03
C LYS A 383 -0.92 12.75 -0.10
N ILE A 384 -1.84 11.84 0.20
CA ILE A 384 -1.60 10.39 0.07
C ILE A 384 -2.02 9.96 -1.33
N ALA A 385 -1.07 9.46 -2.11
CA ALA A 385 -1.28 9.14 -3.53
C ALA A 385 -1.58 7.66 -3.76
N SER A 386 -1.05 6.77 -2.92
CA SER A 386 -1.16 5.32 -3.12
C SER A 386 -1.18 4.58 -1.80
N LEU A 387 -1.91 3.46 -1.77
CA LEU A 387 -2.01 2.54 -0.64
C LEU A 387 -1.79 1.11 -1.12
N ALA A 388 -1.14 0.27 -0.32
CA ALA A 388 -1.05 -1.17 -0.55
C ALA A 388 -1.12 -1.94 0.76
N ARG A 389 -1.78 -3.10 0.74
CA ARG A 389 -1.91 -3.98 1.92
C ARG A 389 -0.60 -4.69 2.19
N ASP A 390 -0.33 -4.97 3.46
CA ASP A 390 0.70 -5.93 3.86
C ASP A 390 0.31 -7.35 3.37
N PRO A 391 1.14 -8.02 2.57
CA PRO A 391 0.84 -9.38 2.10
C PRO A 391 0.90 -10.43 3.22
N SER A 392 1.58 -10.14 4.33
CA SER A 392 1.81 -11.05 5.45
C SER A 392 0.85 -10.86 6.62
N SER A 393 0.14 -9.73 6.69
CA SER A 393 -0.73 -9.37 7.81
C SER A 393 -2.03 -8.74 7.34
N ALA A 394 -3.14 -9.15 7.97
CA ALA A 394 -4.44 -8.54 7.75
C ALA A 394 -4.57 -7.12 8.36
N PHE A 395 -3.61 -6.73 9.21
CA PHE A 395 -3.61 -5.47 9.95
C PHE A 395 -2.62 -4.44 9.39
N GLY A 396 -1.74 -4.86 8.48
CA GLY A 396 -0.69 -4.02 7.94
C GLY A 396 -1.08 -3.34 6.62
N LEU A 397 -0.59 -2.12 6.42
CA LEU A 397 -0.60 -1.46 5.12
C LEU A 397 0.56 -0.48 4.97
N VAL A 398 0.85 -0.09 3.73
CA VAL A 398 1.76 1.01 3.39
C VAL A 398 1.04 2.12 2.66
N SER A 399 1.51 3.35 2.87
CA SER A 399 1.05 4.52 2.13
C SER A 399 2.21 5.27 1.49
N GLY A 400 2.09 5.58 0.20
CA GLY A 400 2.98 6.49 -0.51
C GLY A 400 2.37 7.89 -0.56
N ALA A 401 3.13 8.90 -0.13
CA ALA A 401 2.68 10.28 -0.06
C ALA A 401 3.56 11.25 -0.85
N HIS A 402 2.97 12.38 -1.24
CA HIS A 402 3.65 13.49 -1.90
C HIS A 402 4.63 14.25 -0.97
N ASP A 403 4.84 13.78 0.27
CA ASP A 403 5.92 14.31 1.13
C ASP A 403 7.24 13.56 0.92
N GLY A 404 7.27 12.64 -0.04
CA GLY A 404 8.43 11.84 -0.39
C GLY A 404 8.68 10.67 0.55
N THR A 405 7.67 10.26 1.32
CA THR A 405 7.80 9.14 2.23
C THR A 405 6.81 8.04 1.93
N VAL A 406 7.24 6.82 2.25
CA VAL A 406 6.38 5.65 2.42
C VAL A 406 6.26 5.37 3.91
N ARG A 407 5.04 5.25 4.41
CA ARG A 407 4.78 4.92 5.82
C ARG A 407 4.18 3.52 5.94
N VAL A 408 4.68 2.76 6.91
CA VAL A 408 4.15 1.44 7.29
C VAL A 408 3.22 1.64 8.48
N TRP A 409 2.03 1.07 8.41
CA TRP A 409 0.98 1.20 9.41
C TRP A 409 0.57 -0.17 9.93
N ASP A 410 0.29 -0.25 11.23
CA ASP A 410 -0.35 -1.40 11.85
C ASP A 410 -1.62 -0.92 12.55
N VAL A 411 -2.77 -1.33 12.04
CA VAL A 411 -4.07 -0.83 12.52
C VAL A 411 -4.49 -1.42 13.87
N ARG A 412 -3.70 -2.35 14.44
CA ARG A 412 -3.84 -2.78 15.84
C ARG A 412 -3.38 -1.69 16.80
N SER A 413 -2.44 -0.84 16.36
CA SER A 413 -1.92 0.25 17.17
C SER A 413 -2.73 1.53 16.96
N SER A 414 -3.47 1.94 17.98
CA SER A 414 -4.18 3.20 18.03
C SER A 414 -4.22 3.80 19.43
N ARG A 415 -4.14 5.13 19.50
CA ARG A 415 -4.48 5.92 20.69
C ARG A 415 -5.80 6.63 20.51
N ASP A 416 -6.36 7.16 21.59
CA ASP A 416 -7.44 8.12 21.48
C ASP A 416 -6.93 9.42 20.85
N GLY A 417 -7.71 9.96 19.91
CA GLY A 417 -7.46 11.24 19.27
C GLY A 417 -7.77 12.39 20.21
N ASN A 418 -7.06 13.51 20.03
CA ASN A 418 -7.46 14.77 20.67
C ASN A 418 -8.72 15.36 20.01
N LEU A 419 -9.18 16.52 20.49
CA LEU A 419 -10.39 17.20 20.00
C LEU A 419 -10.39 17.42 18.48
N ASP A 420 -9.24 17.76 17.90
CA ASP A 420 -9.10 18.04 16.46
C ASP A 420 -8.95 16.77 15.62
N GLU A 421 -8.44 15.69 16.22
CA GLU A 421 -8.20 14.44 15.53
C GLU A 421 -9.44 13.56 15.48
N GLY A 422 -10.18 13.49 16.59
CA GLY A 422 -11.38 12.69 16.78
C GLY A 422 -11.16 11.17 16.74
N GLY A 423 -11.99 10.43 17.50
CA GLY A 423 -12.02 8.96 17.47
C GLY A 423 -10.68 8.31 17.80
N ARG A 424 -10.38 7.18 17.14
CA ARG A 424 -9.09 6.47 17.27
C ARG A 424 -8.09 6.94 16.23
N VAL A 425 -6.85 7.14 16.65
CA VAL A 425 -5.74 7.61 15.82
C VAL A 425 -4.63 6.57 15.78
N GLY A 426 -4.28 6.12 14.58
CA GLY A 426 -3.11 5.28 14.32
C GLY A 426 -1.91 6.11 13.88
N GLU A 427 -0.72 5.68 14.28
CA GLU A 427 0.55 6.31 13.91
C GLU A 427 1.42 5.33 13.12
N ALA A 428 2.33 5.85 12.32
CA ALA A 428 3.19 5.02 11.49
C ALA A 428 4.19 4.25 12.35
N VAL A 429 4.30 2.94 12.10
CA VAL A 429 5.31 2.08 12.72
C VAL A 429 6.69 2.41 12.17
N PHE A 430 6.78 2.63 10.85
CA PHE A 430 7.99 3.04 10.16
C PHE A 430 7.72 4.13 9.14
N VAL A 431 8.72 4.98 8.93
CA VAL A 431 8.75 6.01 7.89
C VAL A 431 10.00 5.79 7.04
N VAL A 432 9.79 5.57 5.76
CA VAL A 432 10.83 5.31 4.76
C VAL A 432 10.89 6.50 3.81
N GLY A 433 12.05 7.15 3.72
CA GLY A 433 12.29 8.23 2.76
C GLY A 433 12.77 7.72 1.39
N ARG A 434 12.82 8.62 0.42
CA ARG A 434 13.52 8.36 -0.85
C ARG A 434 15.04 8.31 -0.63
N ASP A 435 15.70 7.35 -1.26
CA ASP A 435 17.15 7.21 -1.19
C ASP A 435 17.85 8.36 -1.91
N GLY A 436 18.93 8.86 -1.31
CA GLY A 436 19.64 10.05 -1.79
C GLY A 436 18.85 11.37 -1.64
N ALA A 437 17.65 11.33 -1.05
CA ALA A 437 16.92 12.55 -0.68
C ALA A 437 17.75 13.34 0.34
N GLY A 438 18.02 14.60 0.01
CA GLY A 438 18.73 15.52 0.90
C GLY A 438 17.82 16.00 2.04
N LYS A 439 17.95 17.27 2.42
CA LYS A 439 16.93 17.89 3.28
C LYS A 439 15.59 17.91 2.53
N SER A 440 14.58 17.26 3.12
CA SER A 440 13.21 17.21 2.60
C SER A 440 12.75 18.60 2.16
N LYS A 441 12.47 18.73 0.86
CA LYS A 441 12.03 20.00 0.26
C LYS A 441 10.57 20.28 0.63
N VAL A 442 10.21 21.57 0.65
CA VAL A 442 8.84 22.00 0.96
C VAL A 442 7.86 21.30 0.01
N GLY A 443 6.88 20.59 0.59
CA GLY A 443 5.86 19.89 -0.19
C GLY A 443 6.36 18.67 -0.98
N GLY A 444 7.55 18.14 -0.68
CA GLY A 444 8.11 16.94 -1.31
C GLY A 444 8.52 17.12 -2.77
N GLU A 445 8.81 18.35 -3.20
CA GLU A 445 9.22 18.66 -4.57
C GLU A 445 10.43 17.83 -5.02
N GLY A 446 10.28 17.11 -6.14
CA GLY A 446 11.32 16.23 -6.70
C GLY A 446 11.40 14.86 -6.05
N GLU A 447 10.60 14.59 -5.02
CA GLU A 447 10.63 13.35 -4.23
C GLU A 447 9.24 12.73 -4.05
N LYS A 448 8.17 13.32 -4.60
CA LYS A 448 6.79 12.85 -4.39
C LYS A 448 6.64 11.37 -4.78
N VAL A 449 6.07 10.56 -3.89
CA VAL A 449 5.70 9.18 -4.19
C VAL A 449 4.34 9.15 -4.88
N PHE A 450 4.27 8.55 -6.06
CA PHE A 450 3.04 8.41 -6.84
C PHE A 450 2.42 7.02 -6.72
N GLY A 451 3.24 5.97 -6.65
CA GLY A 451 2.79 4.58 -6.57
C GLY A 451 3.54 3.79 -5.52
N VAL A 452 2.85 2.90 -4.82
CA VAL A 452 3.45 1.92 -3.91
C VAL A 452 2.75 0.57 -4.03
N VAL A 453 3.53 -0.50 -3.92
CA VAL A 453 3.05 -1.88 -3.78
C VAL A 453 3.90 -2.59 -2.73
N TRP A 454 3.29 -3.52 -1.99
CA TRP A 454 3.99 -4.32 -0.99
C TRP A 454 3.85 -5.79 -1.37
N ASP A 455 4.97 -6.41 -1.72
CA ASP A 455 5.07 -7.82 -2.08
C ASP A 455 5.88 -8.58 -1.02
N GLN A 456 5.52 -9.84 -0.75
CA GLN A 456 6.15 -10.61 0.32
C GLN A 456 7.59 -11.01 -0.02
N THR A 457 7.88 -11.23 -1.31
CA THR A 457 9.19 -11.69 -1.79
C THR A 457 10.13 -10.52 -2.08
N VAL A 458 9.61 -9.45 -2.68
CA VAL A 458 10.40 -8.28 -3.10
C VAL A 458 10.49 -7.21 -1.99
N GLY A 459 9.47 -7.09 -1.15
CA GLY A 459 9.33 -6.02 -0.17
C GLY A 459 8.45 -4.87 -0.68
N ILE A 460 8.69 -3.67 -0.14
CA ILE A 460 7.97 -2.46 -0.50
C ILE A 460 8.62 -1.85 -1.73
N VAL A 461 7.87 -1.74 -2.82
CA VAL A 461 8.30 -1.11 -4.07
C VAL A 461 7.54 0.20 -4.25
N SER A 462 8.25 1.31 -4.39
CA SER A 462 7.66 2.64 -4.47
C SER A 462 8.27 3.49 -5.57
N ALA A 463 7.47 4.30 -6.25
CA ALA A 463 7.92 5.10 -7.37
C ALA A 463 7.31 6.49 -7.40
N GLY A 464 8.00 7.43 -8.05
CA GLY A 464 7.66 8.84 -7.91
C GLY A 464 8.33 9.82 -8.88
N GLU A 465 8.30 11.09 -8.47
CA GLU A 465 8.82 12.27 -9.17
C GLU A 465 10.35 12.26 -9.31
N ASP A 466 11.03 11.51 -8.44
CA ASP A 466 12.48 11.31 -8.45
C ASP A 466 12.95 10.38 -9.57
N ARG A 467 12.04 9.93 -10.44
CA ARG A 467 12.30 9.06 -11.60
C ARG A 467 12.85 7.70 -11.21
N ARG A 468 12.56 7.23 -10.00
CA ARG A 468 13.08 5.97 -9.49
C ARG A 468 11.98 5.04 -9.04
N VAL A 469 12.18 3.75 -9.32
CA VAL A 469 11.52 2.68 -8.57
C VAL A 469 12.46 2.27 -7.44
N GLN A 470 12.07 2.53 -6.20
CA GLN A 470 12.85 2.21 -5.01
C GLN A 470 12.29 0.95 -4.35
N ILE A 471 13.19 0.08 -3.90
CA ILE A 471 12.88 -1.15 -3.17
C ILE A 471 13.38 -1.00 -1.74
N ASN A 472 12.47 -1.27 -0.80
CA ASN A 472 12.77 -1.35 0.61
C ASN A 472 12.31 -2.71 1.14
N ALA A 473 13.25 -3.52 1.62
CA ALA A 473 12.98 -4.83 2.18
C ALA A 473 13.62 -4.97 3.57
N PRO A 474 13.09 -5.85 4.43
CA PRO A 474 13.80 -6.29 5.62
C PRO A 474 15.21 -6.75 5.25
N ALA A 475 16.20 -6.42 6.09
CA ALA A 475 17.54 -6.97 5.92
C ALA A 475 17.45 -8.50 5.86
N LYS A 476 17.96 -9.10 4.77
CA LYS A 476 18.09 -10.56 4.71
C LYS A 476 19.09 -10.94 5.80
N LEU A 477 18.64 -11.68 6.82
CA LEU A 477 19.54 -12.35 7.74
C LEU A 477 20.38 -13.30 6.88
N GLU A 478 21.64 -12.95 6.63
CA GLU A 478 22.57 -13.89 6.03
C GLU A 478 22.60 -15.11 6.95
N LYS A 479 22.15 -16.26 6.43
CA LYS A 479 22.38 -17.54 7.10
C LYS A 479 23.89 -17.75 7.04
N SER A 480 24.58 -17.41 8.12
CA SER A 480 25.99 -17.74 8.36
C SER A 480 26.21 -19.24 8.34
#